data_AF-A0A2V8CXT3-F1
#
_entry.id   AF-A0A2V8CXT3-F1
#
_cell.length_a   1.000
_cell.length_b   1.000
_cell.length_c   1.000
_cell.angle_alpha   90.00
_cell.angle_beta   90.00
_cell.angle_gamma   90.00
#
_symmetry.space_group_name_H-M   'P 1'
#
loop_
_entity.id
_entity.type
_entity.pdbx_description
1 polymer ?
#
loop_
_entity_poly.entity_id
_entity_poly.type
_entity_poly.pdbx_seq_one_letter_code
_entity_poly.pdbx_strand_id
1 'polypeptide(L)'
;MLKGKAEGERHRHGLWSSRHSHVCQGPRSRPRRPRNFRRCLRIGLPIGGDSMLAFSAELRAMLSGNFGGVLFVDAGNVWADPWAFERGELRYAIGPGFRYQTPVGARRIDVGYQLNPMPGLLVNGNAQTRRIRFHFSIGQAF
;
A
#
# COMPACT_ATOMS: atom_id res chain seq x y z
N MET A 1 11.60 5.14 -28.31
CA MET A 1 10.47 4.18 -28.31
C MET A 1 10.70 3.17 -27.20
N LEU A 2 10.11 3.37 -26.01
CA LEU A 2 10.06 2.34 -24.96
C LEU A 2 8.64 2.30 -24.40
N LYS A 3 7.95 1.22 -24.76
CA LYS A 3 6.55 0.92 -24.47
C LYS A 3 6.54 0.10 -23.18
N GLY A 4 6.40 0.75 -22.03
CA GLY A 4 6.32 0.09 -20.72
C GLY A 4 4.88 -0.29 -20.37
N LYS A 5 4.46 -1.46 -20.85
CA LYS A 5 3.17 -2.10 -20.55
C LYS A 5 3.12 -2.44 -19.05
N ALA A 6 2.28 -1.76 -18.27
CA ALA A 6 2.03 -2.14 -16.87
C ALA A 6 1.10 -3.37 -16.83
N GLU A 7 1.67 -4.53 -17.15
CA GLU A 7 1.05 -5.84 -17.03
C GLU A 7 1.55 -6.48 -15.73
N GLY A 8 0.63 -6.70 -14.79
CA GLY A 8 0.70 -7.72 -13.75
C GLY A 8 1.93 -7.77 -12.83
N GLU A 9 1.86 -7.13 -11.66
CA GLU A 9 2.65 -7.55 -10.50
C GLU A 9 1.72 -8.14 -9.43
N ARG A 10 1.51 -9.44 -9.63
CA ARG A 10 1.00 -10.43 -8.70
C ARG A 10 2.08 -10.60 -7.59
N HIS A 11 1.67 -10.71 -6.32
CA HIS A 11 2.49 -11.10 -5.15
C HIS A 11 3.45 -10.07 -4.54
N ARG A 12 2.99 -9.19 -3.63
CA ARG A 12 3.79 -8.71 -2.47
C ARG A 12 2.89 -8.41 -1.26
N HIS A 13 3.09 -9.15 -0.18
CA HIS A 13 2.36 -9.04 1.09
C HIS A 13 2.79 -7.86 1.98
N GLY A 14 3.86 -7.12 1.61
CA GLY A 14 4.42 -5.97 2.34
C GLY A 14 4.29 -4.63 1.59
N LEU A 15 3.15 -4.37 0.95
CA LEU A 15 2.88 -3.05 0.35
C LEU A 15 1.60 -2.49 0.94
N TRP A 16 1.64 -2.23 2.25
CA TRP A 16 0.51 -1.75 3.03
C TRP A 16 0.25 -0.27 2.77
N SER A 17 1.33 0.50 2.60
CA SER A 17 1.33 1.92 2.28
C SER A 17 0.83 2.23 0.85
N SER A 18 1.31 1.48 -0.15
CA SER A 18 1.06 1.80 -1.57
C SER A 18 -0.34 1.43 -2.09
N ARG A 19 -1.09 0.58 -1.37
CA ARG A 19 -2.47 0.22 -1.76
C ARG A 19 -3.46 1.38 -1.61
N HIS A 20 -3.07 2.47 -0.93
CA HIS A 20 -3.94 3.62 -0.65
C HIS A 20 -3.34 4.95 -1.11
N SER A 21 -2.19 4.97 -1.78
CA SER A 21 -1.54 6.19 -2.29
C SER A 21 -2.26 6.85 -3.48
N HIS A 22 -3.52 6.49 -3.73
CA HIS A 22 -4.33 7.05 -4.79
C HIS A 22 -5.71 7.40 -4.30
N VAL A 23 -5.92 8.62 -3.84
CA VAL A 23 -7.23 9.23 -4.03
C VAL A 23 -7.01 10.66 -4.50
N CYS A 24 -6.89 10.79 -5.82
CA CYS A 24 -7.17 12.02 -6.58
C CYS A 24 -6.10 13.11 -6.66
N GLN A 25 -4.82 12.78 -6.56
CA GLN A 25 -3.79 13.69 -7.02
C GLN A 25 -3.86 13.75 -8.55
N GLY A 26 -4.31 14.87 -9.12
CA GLY A 26 -4.32 15.07 -10.57
C GLY A 26 -2.99 15.66 -11.05
N PRO A 27 -2.57 15.40 -12.30
CA PRO A 27 -1.31 15.90 -12.82
C PRO A 27 -1.28 17.43 -12.76
N ARG A 28 -0.20 18.00 -12.21
CA ARG A 28 0.03 19.45 -12.20
C ARG A 28 0.51 19.94 -13.56
N SER A 29 1.18 19.08 -14.33
CA SER A 29 1.72 19.37 -15.66
C SER A 29 0.66 19.46 -16.77
N ARG A 30 -0.56 18.96 -16.55
CA ARG A 30 -1.61 18.91 -17.60
C ARG A 30 -2.71 19.94 -17.35
N PRO A 31 -3.07 20.77 -18.35
CA PRO A 31 -4.14 21.76 -18.20
C PRO A 31 -5.54 21.14 -18.12
N ARG A 32 -5.73 19.91 -18.61
CA ARG A 32 -7.01 19.19 -18.54
C ARG A 32 -6.94 18.05 -17.55
N ARG A 33 -7.87 18.04 -16.58
CA ARG A 33 -8.05 16.94 -15.63
C ARG A 33 -8.47 15.66 -16.37
N PRO A 34 -7.98 14.47 -15.94
CA PRO A 34 -8.36 13.20 -16.55
C PRO A 34 -9.86 12.92 -16.43
N ARG A 35 -10.42 12.17 -17.40
CA ARG A 35 -11.87 11.85 -17.51
C ARG A 35 -12.48 11.30 -16.22
N ASN A 36 -11.70 10.54 -15.45
CA ASN A 36 -12.12 9.92 -14.19
C ASN A 36 -11.90 10.78 -12.93
N PHE A 37 -11.40 12.03 -13.06
CA PHE A 37 -11.07 12.89 -11.92
C PHE A 37 -12.28 13.21 -11.03
N ARG A 38 -13.43 13.55 -11.64
CA ARG A 38 -14.69 13.78 -10.89
C ARG A 38 -15.16 12.54 -10.14
N ARG A 39 -14.95 11.35 -10.74
CA ARG A 39 -15.33 10.07 -10.14
C ARG A 39 -14.41 9.73 -8.96
N CYS A 40 -13.13 10.04 -9.07
CA CYS A 40 -12.19 9.92 -7.96
C CYS A 40 -12.64 10.75 -6.76
N LEU A 41 -12.90 12.06 -6.96
CA LEU A 41 -13.24 12.97 -5.86
C LEU A 41 -14.54 12.58 -5.15
N ARG A 42 -15.48 11.96 -5.86
CA ARG A 42 -16.80 11.61 -5.34
C ARG A 42 -16.86 10.24 -4.65
N ILE A 43 -16.17 9.24 -5.21
CA ILE A 43 -16.31 7.84 -4.73
C ILE A 43 -14.97 7.14 -4.44
N GLY A 44 -13.85 7.84 -4.58
CA GLY A 44 -12.52 7.31 -4.22
C GLY A 44 -11.87 6.44 -5.30
N LEU A 45 -12.31 6.55 -6.56
CA LEU A 45 -11.73 5.74 -7.64
C LEU A 45 -10.31 6.20 -7.99
N PRO A 46 -9.27 5.36 -7.83
CA PRO A 46 -7.90 5.76 -8.08
C PRO A 46 -7.71 6.07 -9.57
N ILE A 47 -7.02 7.18 -9.87
CA ILE A 47 -6.81 7.65 -11.25
C ILE A 47 -5.50 7.08 -11.83
N GLY A 48 -4.68 6.41 -11.02
CA GLY A 48 -3.32 6.01 -11.37
C GLY A 48 -2.34 7.18 -11.31
N GLY A 49 -1.11 6.96 -11.77
CA GLY A 49 -0.08 7.98 -11.88
C GLY A 49 1.06 7.55 -12.79
N ASP A 50 1.88 8.51 -13.20
CA ASP A 50 2.97 8.33 -14.17
C ASP A 50 4.32 8.01 -13.48
N SER A 51 4.40 8.03 -12.15
CA SER A 51 5.60 7.66 -11.37
C SER A 51 5.24 7.02 -10.02
N MET A 52 6.01 6.02 -9.57
CA MET A 52 5.75 5.28 -8.33
C MET A 52 7.05 5.04 -7.56
N LEU A 53 6.98 5.14 -6.24
CA LEU A 53 8.02 4.69 -5.32
C LEU A 53 7.38 3.74 -4.31
N ALA A 54 8.02 2.59 -4.11
CA ALA A 54 7.63 1.63 -3.10
C ALA A 54 8.86 1.03 -2.43
N PHE A 55 8.78 0.92 -1.11
CA PHE A 55 9.81 0.39 -0.24
C PHE A 55 9.15 -0.46 0.84
N SER A 56 9.77 -1.57 1.20
CA SER A 56 9.33 -2.43 2.29
C SER A 56 10.55 -3.10 2.91
N ALA A 57 10.58 -3.14 4.24
CA ALA A 57 11.57 -3.87 5.00
C ALA A 57 10.87 -4.70 6.08
N GLU A 58 11.30 -5.94 6.23
CA GLU A 58 10.76 -6.87 7.21
C GLU A 58 11.89 -7.50 8.02
N LEU A 59 11.79 -7.41 9.35
CA LEU A 59 12.61 -8.16 10.29
C LEU A 59 11.81 -9.36 10.78
N ARG A 60 12.40 -10.55 10.70
CA ARG A 60 11.75 -11.82 11.04
C ARG A 60 12.61 -12.54 12.08
N ALA A 61 11.99 -13.00 13.15
CA ALA A 61 12.67 -13.75 14.20
C ALA A 61 11.86 -14.99 14.60
N MET A 62 12.54 -16.11 14.86
CA MET A 62 11.90 -17.25 15.52
C MET A 62 11.99 -17.04 17.02
N LEU A 63 10.85 -17.15 17.70
CA LEU A 63 10.76 -16.91 19.14
C LEU A 63 10.94 -18.23 19.90
N SER A 64 10.12 -19.24 19.57
CA SER A 64 10.20 -20.56 20.19
C SER A 64 9.42 -21.59 19.37
N GLY A 65 10.04 -22.74 19.08
CA GLY A 65 9.43 -23.84 18.33
C GLY A 65 8.79 -23.38 17.03
N ASN A 66 7.47 -23.52 16.92
CA ASN A 66 6.68 -23.16 15.74
C ASN A 66 6.24 -21.69 15.70
N PHE A 67 6.62 -20.88 16.69
CA PHE A 67 6.26 -19.47 16.79
C PHE A 67 7.38 -18.56 16.26
N GLY A 68 6.99 -17.61 15.41
CA GLY A 68 7.85 -16.56 14.91
C GLY A 68 7.17 -15.19 14.99
N GLY A 69 8.00 -14.16 15.12
CA GLY A 69 7.60 -12.76 15.06
C GLY A 69 8.08 -12.09 13.78
N VAL A 70 7.40 -11.01 13.41
CA VAL A 70 7.76 -10.11 12.31
C VAL A 70 7.61 -8.68 12.80
N LEU A 71 8.52 -7.82 12.39
CA LEU A 71 8.31 -6.38 12.39
C LEU A 71 8.48 -5.92 10.95
N PHE A 72 7.55 -5.13 10.44
CA PHE A 72 7.62 -4.61 9.09
C PHE A 72 7.48 -3.09 9.06
N VAL A 73 8.12 -2.48 8.08
CA VAL A 73 7.96 -1.07 7.73
C VAL A 73 7.79 -0.97 6.22
N ASP A 74 6.75 -0.26 5.79
CA ASP A 74 6.42 -0.02 4.39
C ASP A 74 6.40 1.47 4.12
N ALA A 75 6.94 1.88 2.99
CA ALA A 75 6.81 3.24 2.48
C ALA A 75 6.42 3.22 1.00
N GLY A 76 5.59 4.16 0.56
CA GLY A 76 5.24 4.21 -0.86
C GLY A 76 4.28 5.33 -1.22
N ASN A 77 4.36 5.76 -2.47
CA ASN A 77 3.42 6.67 -3.08
C ASN A 77 3.45 6.55 -4.60
N VAL A 78 2.39 7.03 -5.25
CA VAL A 78 2.31 7.14 -6.70
C VAL A 78 1.92 8.57 -7.04
N TRP A 79 2.65 9.18 -7.97
CA TRP A 79 2.49 10.55 -8.40
C TRP A 79 1.92 10.63 -9.81
N ALA A 80 1.08 11.63 -10.05
CA ALA A 80 0.44 11.84 -11.35
C ALA A 80 1.39 12.42 -12.40
N ASP A 81 2.43 13.14 -11.99
CA ASP A 81 3.41 13.73 -12.89
C ASP A 81 4.65 12.82 -13.01
N PRO A 82 5.26 12.75 -14.20
CA PRO A 82 6.47 11.98 -14.40
C PRO A 82 7.63 12.59 -13.59
N TRP A 83 8.46 11.75 -12.97
CA TRP A 83 9.60 12.14 -12.13
C TRP A 83 9.25 12.99 -10.90
N ALA A 84 7.98 13.04 -10.52
CA ALA A 84 7.57 13.64 -9.26
C ALA A 84 7.90 12.67 -8.11
N PHE A 85 8.81 13.08 -7.24
CA PHE A 85 9.16 12.35 -6.00
C PHE A 85 9.09 13.31 -4.82
N GLU A 86 7.87 13.52 -4.32
CA GLU A 86 7.64 14.44 -3.21
C GLU A 86 7.64 13.69 -1.88
N ARG A 87 8.69 13.92 -1.07
CA ARG A 87 8.84 13.28 0.24
C ARG A 87 7.65 13.52 1.19
N GLY A 88 6.98 14.66 1.07
CA GLY A 88 5.81 15.01 1.89
C GLY A 88 4.54 14.23 1.54
N GLU A 89 4.48 13.65 0.34
CA GLU A 89 3.35 12.83 -0.11
C GLU A 89 3.60 11.33 0.11
N LEU A 90 4.84 10.94 0.44
CA LEU A 90 5.23 9.57 0.70
C LEU A 90 4.50 9.02 1.93
N ARG A 91 3.83 7.88 1.80
CA ARG A 91 3.08 7.26 2.90
C ARG A 91 3.90 6.20 3.58
N TYR A 92 3.80 6.11 4.89
CA TYR A 92 4.55 5.18 5.72
C TYR A 92 3.63 4.38 6.63
N ALA A 93 4.02 3.14 6.85
CA ALA A 93 3.36 2.25 7.78
C ALA A 93 4.37 1.35 8.47
N ILE A 94 4.04 0.97 9.69
CA ILE A 94 4.84 0.06 10.50
C ILE A 94 3.91 -0.90 11.22
N GLY A 95 4.35 -2.12 11.49
CA GLY A 95 3.52 -3.05 12.23
C GLY A 95 4.24 -4.29 12.72
N PRO A 96 3.77 -4.89 13.82
CA PRO A 96 4.14 -6.24 14.19
C PRO A 96 3.30 -7.28 13.46
N GLY A 97 3.91 -8.44 13.28
CA GLY A 97 3.29 -9.65 12.76
C GLY A 97 3.64 -10.86 13.61
N PHE A 98 2.69 -11.78 13.70
CA PHE A 98 2.86 -13.06 14.38
C PHE A 98 2.70 -14.20 13.38
N ARG A 99 3.57 -15.20 13.50
CA ARG A 99 3.61 -16.36 12.62
C ARG A 99 3.57 -17.63 13.44
N TYR A 100 2.69 -18.53 13.05
CA TYR A 100 2.61 -19.86 13.63
C TYR A 100 2.69 -20.92 12.55
N GLN A 101 3.69 -21.78 12.63
CA GLN A 101 3.85 -22.91 11.72
C GLN A 101 2.96 -24.06 12.17
N THR A 102 2.05 -24.49 11.29
CA THR A 102 1.25 -25.70 11.48
C THR A 102 1.59 -26.70 10.39
N PRO A 103 1.34 -28.02 10.59
CA PRO A 103 1.55 -29.03 9.54
C PRO A 103 0.79 -28.74 8.23
N VAL A 104 -0.34 -28.03 8.32
CA VAL A 104 -1.19 -27.65 7.17
C VAL A 104 -0.67 -26.39 6.47
N GLY A 105 0.19 -25.60 7.11
CA GLY A 105 0.74 -24.36 6.56
C GLY A 105 0.99 -23.27 7.60
N ALA A 106 1.67 -22.20 7.19
CA ALA A 106 1.91 -21.05 8.07
C ALA A 106 0.64 -20.22 8.25
N ARG A 107 0.31 -19.90 9.51
CA ARG A 107 -0.70 -18.90 9.86
C ARG A 107 0.02 -17.59 10.16
N ARG A 108 -0.49 -16.48 9.63
CA ARG A 108 0.09 -15.14 9.84
C ARG A 108 -0.99 -14.15 10.24
N ILE A 109 -0.71 -13.36 11.27
CA ILE A 109 -1.54 -12.25 11.72
C ILE A 109 -0.65 -11.02 11.74
N ASP A 110 -0.96 -10.00 10.95
CA ASP A 110 -0.19 -8.77 10.86
C ASP A 110 -1.08 -7.58 11.23
N VAL A 111 -0.56 -6.70 12.09
CA VAL A 111 -1.24 -5.46 12.49
C VAL A 111 -0.40 -4.30 12.01
N GLY A 112 -0.88 -3.59 10.99
CA GLY A 112 -0.20 -2.38 10.53
C GLY A 112 -0.80 -1.12 11.16
N TYR A 113 0.04 -0.12 11.33
CA TYR A 113 -0.29 1.24 11.73
C TYR A 113 0.23 2.26 10.70
N GLN A 114 -0.65 3.13 10.19
CA GLN A 114 -0.29 4.20 9.25
C GLN A 114 0.25 5.39 10.04
N LEU A 115 1.51 5.73 9.80
CA LEU A 115 2.18 6.85 10.48
C LEU A 115 1.65 8.20 9.97
N ASN A 116 1.40 8.31 8.67
CA ASN A 116 0.90 9.52 8.03
C ASN A 116 -0.27 9.22 7.06
N PRO A 117 -1.47 8.96 7.59
CA PRO A 117 -2.65 8.67 6.77
C PRO A 117 -2.95 9.84 5.82
N MET A 118 -3.51 9.52 4.65
CA MET A 118 -3.90 10.53 3.67
C MET A 118 -5.21 11.21 4.12
N PRO A 119 -5.22 12.53 4.36
CA PRO A 119 -6.46 13.24 4.69
C PRO A 119 -7.39 13.24 3.48
N GLY A 120 -8.69 13.03 3.72
CA GLY A 120 -9.71 13.04 2.66
C GLY A 120 -9.73 11.80 1.76
N LEU A 121 -9.04 10.72 2.13
CA LEU A 121 -9.13 9.44 1.43
C LEU A 121 -10.58 8.92 1.50
N LEU A 122 -11.27 8.84 0.37
CA LEU A 122 -12.58 8.19 0.27
C LEU A 122 -12.37 6.76 -0.25
N VAL A 123 -13.01 5.78 0.37
CA VAL A 123 -13.13 4.41 -0.19
C VAL A 123 -14.60 4.07 -0.23
N ASN A 124 -15.11 3.81 -1.43
CA ASN A 124 -16.54 3.57 -1.68
C ASN A 124 -17.44 4.69 -1.13
N GLY A 125 -17.00 5.95 -1.27
CA GLY A 125 -17.73 7.13 -0.79
C GLY A 125 -17.60 7.43 0.71
N ASN A 126 -16.93 6.58 1.49
CA ASN A 126 -16.74 6.80 2.93
C ASN A 126 -15.33 7.31 3.24
N ALA A 127 -15.22 8.34 4.07
CA ALA A 127 -13.93 8.84 4.55
C ALA A 127 -13.19 7.74 5.35
N GLN A 128 -12.00 7.40 4.87
CA GLN A 128 -11.10 6.45 5.51
C GLN A 128 -10.08 7.20 6.33
N THR A 129 -10.36 7.32 7.62
CA THR A 129 -9.44 7.89 8.62
C THR A 129 -8.71 6.81 9.44
N ARG A 130 -9.01 5.52 9.16
CA ARG A 130 -8.44 4.40 9.92
C ARG A 130 -6.92 4.34 9.76
N ARG A 131 -6.22 4.37 10.90
CA ARG A 131 -4.76 4.20 10.95
C ARG A 131 -4.35 2.76 11.12
N ILE A 132 -5.19 1.94 11.74
CA ILE A 132 -4.90 0.53 12.01
C ILE A 132 -5.59 -0.34 10.96
N ARG A 133 -4.89 -1.37 10.49
CA ARG A 133 -5.49 -2.44 9.69
C ARG A 133 -4.87 -3.79 10.02
N PHE A 134 -5.76 -4.76 10.13
CA PHE A 134 -5.46 -6.14 10.41
C PHE A 134 -5.38 -6.91 9.10
N HIS A 135 -4.39 -7.78 9.01
CA HIS A 135 -4.27 -8.77 7.96
C HIS A 135 -4.12 -10.15 8.58
N PHE A 136 -4.75 -11.12 7.94
CA PHE A 136 -4.65 -12.52 8.31
C PHE A 136 -4.48 -13.35 7.04
N SER A 137 -3.57 -14.32 7.09
CA SER A 137 -3.35 -15.24 5.98
C SER A 137 -3.11 -16.66 6.49
N ILE A 138 -3.65 -17.64 5.78
CA ILE A 138 -3.44 -19.06 6.02
C ILE A 138 -2.81 -19.67 4.77
N GLY A 139 -1.68 -20.35 4.94
CA GLY A 139 -1.02 -21.13 3.88
C GLY A 139 0.34 -20.58 3.46
N GLN A 140 1.01 -21.30 2.55
CA GLN A 140 2.15 -20.77 1.80
C GLN A 140 1.62 -20.04 0.57
N ALA A 141 1.43 -18.73 0.69
CA ALA A 141 1.36 -17.88 -0.50
C ALA A 141 2.80 -17.72 -1.02
N PHE A 142 3.11 -18.36 -2.14
CA PHE A 142 4.26 -18.07 -3.00
C PHE A 142 3.93 -16.87 -3.88
#